data_AF-A0A7Y4H666-F1
#
_entry.id   AF-A0A7Y4H666-F1
#
_cell.length_a   1.000
_cell.length_b   1.000
_cell.length_c   1.000
_cell.angle_alpha   90.00
_cell.angle_beta   90.00
_cell.angle_gamma   90.00
#
_symmetry.space_group_name_H-M   'P 1'
#
loop_
_entity.id
_entity.type
_entity.pdbx_description
1 polymer ?
#
loop_
_entity_poly.entity_id
_entity_poly.type
_entity_poly.pdbx_seq_one_letter_code
_entity_poly.pdbx_strand_id
1 'polypeptide(L)' 'MTQADHYREQSDRARRLAQAVKDPEASKKLIEMAEEFRLYAERLEQMH' A
#
# COMPACT_ATOMS: atom_id res chain seq x y z
N MET A 1 11.99 12.98 -0.54
CA MET A 1 10.89 12.01 -0.54
C MET A 1 9.90 12.45 -1.59
N THR A 2 9.71 11.66 -2.65
CA THR A 2 8.76 11.93 -3.73
C THR A 2 7.35 11.51 -3.33
N GLN A 3 6.33 11.90 -4.09
CA GLN A 3 4.98 11.38 -3.88
C GLN A 3 4.94 9.86 -4.07
N ALA A 4 5.71 9.32 -5.03
CA ALA A 4 5.83 7.88 -5.24
C ALA A 4 6.41 7.16 -4.01
N ASP A 5 7.45 7.73 -3.37
CA ASP A 5 8.03 7.18 -2.14
C ASP A 5 7.01 7.13 -1.00
N HIS A 6 6.18 8.17 -0.89
CA HIS A 6 5.13 8.23 0.13
C HIS A 6 4.10 7.11 -0.04
N TYR A 7 3.62 6.88 -1.27
CA TYR A 7 2.68 5.81 -1.57
C TYR A 7 3.30 4.42 -1.39
N ARG A 8 4.59 4.22 -1.71
CA ARG A 8 5.30 2.98 -1.38
C ARG A 8 5.34 2.71 0.12
N GLU A 9 5.70 3.72 0.92
CA GLU A 9 5.72 3.56 2.38
C GLU A 9 4.34 3.23 2.95
N GLN A 10 3.26 3.82 2.41
CA GLN A 10 1.89 3.49 2.82
C GLN A 10 1.51 2.06 2.43
N SER A 11 1.88 1.62 1.22
CA SER A 11 1.69 0.23 0.77
C SER A 11 2.35 -0.76 1.74
N ASP A 12 3.63 -0.53 2.07
CA ASP A 12 4.38 -1.41 2.97
C ASP A 12 3.83 -1.42 4.40
N ARG A 13 3.30 -0.28 4.88
CA ARG A 13 2.64 -0.21 6.19
C ARG A 13 1.33 -0.98 6.19
N ALA A 14 0.50 -0.81 5.17
CA ALA A 14 -0.77 -1.52 5.03
C ALA A 14 -0.56 -3.04 4.96
N ARG A 15 0.46 -3.48 4.22
CA ARG A 15 0.82 -4.91 4.11
C ARG A 15 1.29 -5.50 5.44
N ARG A 16 2.11 -4.76 6.20
CA ARG A 16 2.53 -5.18 7.55
C ARG A 16 1.35 -5.24 8.51
N LEU A 17 0.42 -4.29 8.43
CA LEU A 17 -0.77 -4.29 9.27
C LEU A 17 -1.71 -5.46 8.93
N ALA A 18 -1.88 -5.76 7.64
CA ALA A 18 -2.67 -6.90 7.18
C ALA A 18 -2.17 -8.23 7.76
N GLN A 19 -0.85 -8.40 7.90
CA GLN A 19 -0.23 -9.58 8.50
C GLN A 19 -0.41 -9.65 10.02
N ALA A 20 -0.55 -8.51 10.68
CA ALA A 20 -0.68 -8.43 12.15
C ALA A 20 -2.14 -8.55 12.62
N VAL A 21 -3.11 -8.23 11.76
CA VAL A 21 -4.54 -8.27 12.09
C VAL A 21 -5.08 -9.70 12.05
N LYS A 22 -5.87 -10.05 13.07
CA LYS A 22 -6.52 -11.37 13.19
C LYS A 22 -7.85 -11.48 12.44
N ASP A 23 -8.51 -10.35 12.20
CA ASP A 23 -9.77 -10.32 11.45
C ASP A 23 -9.47 -10.52 9.95
N PRO A 24 -9.96 -11.62 9.34
CA PRO A 24 -9.65 -11.94 7.95
C PRO A 24 -10.21 -10.90 6.97
N GLU A 25 -11.35 -10.28 7.28
CA GLU A 25 -11.96 -9.27 6.40
C GLU A 25 -11.17 -7.96 6.47
N ALA A 26 -10.74 -7.56 7.68
CA ALA A 26 -9.88 -6.41 7.84
C ALA A 26 -8.49 -6.63 7.22
N SER A 27 -7.91 -7.84 7.35
CA SER A 27 -6.66 -8.21 6.69
C SER A 27 -6.77 -8.11 5.17
N LYS A 28 -7.86 -8.63 4.59
CA LYS A 28 -8.13 -8.54 3.15
C LYS A 28 -8.20 -7.08 2.66
N LYS A 29 -8.97 -6.22 3.35
CA LYS A 29 -9.08 -4.80 2.99
C LYS A 29 -7.74 -4.06 3.06
N LEU A 30 -6.91 -4.40 4.04
CA LEU A 30 -5.56 -3.82 4.17
C LEU A 30 -4.63 -4.27 3.04
N ILE A 31 -4.79 -5.49 2.53
CA ILE A 31 -4.06 -5.98 1.34
C ILE A 31 -4.52 -5.22 0.10
N GLU A 32 -5.82 -5.09 -0.12
CA GLU A 32 -6.39 -4.33 -1.25
C GLU A 32 -5.88 -2.88 -1.25
N MET A 33 -5.91 -2.23 -0.09
CA MET A 33 -5.38 -0.87 0.08
C MET A 33 -3.86 -0.80 -0.17
N ALA A 34 -3.10 -1.81 0.26
CA ALA A 34 -1.67 -1.88 -0.03
C ALA A 34 -1.39 -1.97 -1.54
N GLU A 35 -2.20 -2.73 -2.27
CA GLU A 35 -2.09 -2.86 -3.73
C GLU A 35 -2.44 -1.56 -4.44
N GLU A 36 -3.50 -0.87 -4.01
CA GLU A 36 -3.86 0.45 -4.55
C GLU A 36 -2.71 1.45 -4.40
N PHE A 37 -2.12 1.55 -3.20
CA PHE A 37 -0.98 2.44 -2.97
C PHE A 37 0.24 2.08 -3.82
N ARG A 38 0.53 0.79 -4.02
CA ARG A 38 1.61 0.35 -4.91
C ARG A 38 1.36 0.81 -6.34
N LEU A 39 0.15 0.62 -6.86
CA LEU A 39 -0.22 1.02 -8.22
C LEU A 39 -0.15 2.54 -8.40
N TYR A 40 -0.55 3.32 -7.40
CA TYR A 40 -0.40 4.78 -7.42
C TYR A 40 1.06 5.21 -7.47
N ALA A 41 1.93 4.59 -6.65
CA ALA A 41 3.36 4.86 -6.70
C ALA A 41 3.95 4.57 -8.08
N GLU A 42 3.65 3.41 -8.66
CA GLU A 42 4.12 3.01 -9.99
C GLU A 42 3.66 3.99 -11.08
N ARG A 43 2.40 4.44 -11.01
CA ARG A 43 1.88 5.43 -11.95
C ARG A 43 2.58 6.78 -11.84
N LEU A 44 2.87 7.23 -10.62
CA LEU A 44 3.58 8.49 -10.39
C LEU A 44 4.99 8.44 -10.96
N GLU A 45 5.69 7.33 -10.81
CA GLU A 45 7.03 7.16 -11.38
C GLU A 45 7.05 7.15 -12.90
N GLN A 46 5.99 6.62 -13.53
CA GLN A 46 5.87 6.62 -14.99
C GLN A 46 5.57 8.01 -15.58
N MET A 47 5.15 8.97 -14.76
CA MET A 47 4.84 10.34 -15.19
C MET A 47 6.01 11.33 -15.02
N HIS A 48 7.14 10.87 -14.45
CA HIS A 48 8.36 11.66 -14.23
C HIS A 48 9.46 11.28 -15.23
#